data_AF-A0A418DF33-F1
#
_entry.id   AF-A0A418DF33-F1
#
_cell.length_a   1.000
_cell.length_b   1.000
_cell.length_c   1.000
_cell.angle_alpha   90.00
_cell.angle_beta   90.00
_cell.angle_gamma   90.00
#
_symmetry.space_group_name_H-M   'P 1'
#
loop_
_entity.id
_entity.type
_entity.pdbx_description
1 polymer ?
#
loop_
_entity_poly.entity_id
_entity_poly.type
_entity_poly.pdbx_seq_one_letter_code
_entity_poly.pdbx_strand_id
1 'polypeptide(L)'
;MASHLVAVKMQISAIVASISNFCQAAVHVAFVGYKDHCDGNDHIDVLPFTTDVAYFERFVRAVPAKGGGDVPEDVLGGLLAAVTQLTWPHNSTNVLFHIGDAPPHGRQFYGGRDSFPDGHENDKPLSVLFGLLHALDIQYNFGHMTGCTTEMETLFQSMCHECAVPMAVFNVADHVNIAPSVVSGVTMSSRSSSVSSAKPGRNNVVDVAPPPPVPQYQRRTISFSPHVPDWSTLEVLKGTVVSYMPPVDVDAIVAGTLDTLVRPIKLRVAPQPFAFGSERMVYYAQEYYKHSRISSVPSSKSTSSCASWTDVADEFETTSGDAAFDYQVEAMVAKSFVYGGEASAMLGGKPEGCRYMKAMECQTAASFLARLFNHEAKPRHKICFLHAKVVRVPTTIADSYVYYGWEKHFESATSSTITPLLKLTNNLGYVCDDESMADVVDVAAAFSHWTWHVTKGKLMVVDLQGQRTSKGLVLTDPAVHCVDLERFNSGTNLGVRGMDAFFQSHQCNTICNALQVSTP
;
A
#
# COMPACT_ATOMS: atom_id res chain seq x y z
N MET A 1 -14.37 -9.04 23.92
CA MET A 1 -15.12 -7.85 23.48
C MET A 1 -14.33 -6.53 23.67
N ALA A 2 -13.94 -6.12 24.88
CA ALA A 2 -13.31 -4.80 25.10
C ALA A 2 -11.97 -4.55 24.35
N SER A 3 -11.11 -5.57 24.21
CA SER A 3 -9.86 -5.48 23.43
C SER A 3 -10.10 -5.37 21.92
N HIS A 4 -11.14 -6.03 21.40
CA HIS A 4 -11.50 -6.00 19.98
C HIS A 4 -12.10 -4.65 19.60
N LEU A 5 -12.93 -4.06 20.47
CA LEU A 5 -13.49 -2.73 20.25
C LEU A 5 -12.41 -1.65 20.17
N VAL A 6 -11.33 -1.75 20.95
CA VAL A 6 -10.19 -0.82 20.87
C VAL A 6 -9.44 -0.97 19.54
N ALA A 7 -9.24 -2.20 19.06
CA ALA A 7 -8.63 -2.46 17.76
C ALA A 7 -9.49 -1.91 16.60
N VAL A 8 -10.80 -2.14 16.63
CA VAL A 8 -11.74 -1.61 15.63
C VAL A 8 -11.75 -0.08 15.65
N LYS A 9 -11.77 0.54 16.83
CA LYS A 9 -11.70 2.01 16.98
C LYS A 9 -10.41 2.59 16.41
N MET A 10 -9.26 1.96 16.68
CA MET A 10 -7.97 2.37 16.10
C MET A 10 -7.95 2.21 14.58
N GLN A 11 -8.57 1.16 14.05
CA GLN A 11 -8.62 0.90 12.62
C GLN A 11 -9.52 1.86 11.87
N ILE A 12 -10.68 2.20 12.43
CA ILE A 12 -11.57 3.22 11.87
C ILE A 12 -10.81 4.54 11.73
N SER A 13 -10.07 4.97 12.77
CA SER A 13 -9.19 6.14 12.68
C SER A 13 -8.12 6.03 11.59
N ALA A 14 -7.47 4.86 11.45
CA ALA A 14 -6.45 4.64 10.42
C ALA A 14 -7.02 4.65 8.98
N ILE A 15 -8.21 4.10 8.78
CA ILE A 15 -8.93 4.11 7.49
C ILE A 15 -9.28 5.55 7.12
N VAL A 16 -9.88 6.30 8.05
CA VAL A 16 -10.29 7.68 7.80
C VAL A 16 -9.08 8.57 7.52
N ALA A 17 -7.98 8.42 8.28
CA ALA A 17 -6.73 9.13 8.01
C ALA A 17 -6.14 8.77 6.64
N SER A 18 -6.19 7.49 6.24
CA SER A 18 -5.67 7.04 4.95
C SER A 18 -6.49 7.57 3.78
N ILE A 19 -7.82 7.56 3.88
CA ILE A 19 -8.71 8.11 2.85
C ILE A 19 -8.53 9.64 2.75
N SER A 20 -8.48 10.33 3.90
CA SER A 20 -8.30 11.80 3.95
C SER A 20 -6.95 12.24 3.39
N ASN A 21 -5.90 11.41 3.55
CA ASN A 21 -4.58 11.70 2.99
C ASN A 21 -4.46 11.30 1.50
N PHE A 22 -5.33 10.41 1.01
CA PHE A 22 -5.27 9.89 -0.36
C PHE A 22 -6.15 10.68 -1.33
N CYS A 23 -7.27 11.24 -0.88
CA CYS A 23 -8.21 11.98 -1.72
C CYS A 23 -8.22 13.47 -1.33
N GLN A 24 -8.04 14.38 -2.29
CA GLN A 24 -8.34 15.81 -2.11
C GLN A 24 -9.86 16.12 -2.12
N ALA A 25 -10.70 15.10 -2.26
CA ALA A 25 -12.15 15.23 -2.24
C ALA A 25 -12.70 15.36 -0.81
N ALA A 26 -13.89 15.97 -0.68
CA ALA A 26 -14.60 16.05 0.60
C ALA A 26 -14.99 14.64 1.09
N VAL A 27 -14.34 14.17 2.15
CA VAL A 27 -14.65 12.89 2.80
C VAL A 27 -15.84 13.07 3.74
N HIS A 28 -16.90 12.28 3.51
CA HIS A 28 -18.04 12.20 4.41
C HIS A 28 -17.98 10.86 5.15
N VAL A 29 -18.03 10.91 6.49
CA VAL A 29 -17.98 9.73 7.35
C VAL A 29 -19.28 9.60 8.14
N ALA A 30 -19.78 8.39 8.29
CA ALA A 30 -20.98 8.04 9.06
C ALA A 30 -20.72 6.76 9.86
N PHE A 31 -21.51 6.52 10.90
CA PHE A 31 -21.38 5.32 11.73
C PHE A 31 -22.75 4.69 11.96
N VAL A 32 -22.80 3.36 11.86
CA VAL A 32 -23.93 2.55 12.34
C VAL A 32 -23.37 1.50 13.28
N GLY A 33 -23.80 1.52 14.53
CA GLY A 33 -23.55 0.46 15.51
C GLY A 33 -24.80 -0.39 15.64
N TYR A 34 -24.61 -1.70 15.76
CA TYR A 34 -25.69 -2.65 16.04
C TYR A 34 -25.30 -3.55 17.22
N LYS A 35 -26.32 -4.07 17.92
CA LYS A 35 -26.26 -4.97 19.08
C LYS A 35 -27.36 -6.04 18.94
N ASP A 36 -27.69 -6.76 20.00
CA ASP A 36 -28.73 -7.80 20.00
C ASP A 36 -30.11 -7.14 20.10
N HIS A 37 -31.14 -7.75 19.50
CA HIS A 37 -32.53 -7.33 19.62
C HIS A 37 -33.01 -7.21 21.07
N CYS A 38 -32.42 -7.97 22.01
CA CYS A 38 -32.79 -7.88 23.42
C CYS A 38 -32.40 -6.53 24.08
N ASP A 39 -31.58 -5.71 23.44
CA ASP A 39 -31.15 -4.39 23.93
C ASP A 39 -32.19 -3.26 23.72
N GLY A 40 -33.39 -3.60 23.23
CA GLY A 40 -34.51 -2.65 23.11
C GLY A 40 -34.21 -1.49 22.17
N ASN A 41 -34.62 -0.27 22.47
CA ASN A 41 -34.41 0.87 21.55
C ASN A 41 -32.94 1.24 21.32
N ASP A 42 -32.02 0.74 22.14
CA ASP A 42 -30.59 1.05 22.06
C ASP A 42 -29.80 0.03 21.21
N HIS A 43 -30.48 -0.92 20.56
CA HIS A 43 -29.82 -1.94 19.72
C HIS A 43 -29.21 -1.39 18.43
N ILE A 44 -29.64 -0.23 17.93
CA ILE A 44 -29.07 0.44 16.74
C ILE A 44 -28.68 1.89 17.06
N ASP A 45 -27.42 2.22 16.85
CA ASP A 45 -26.86 3.57 16.99
C ASP A 45 -26.52 4.15 15.62
N VAL A 46 -27.06 5.31 15.24
CA VAL A 46 -26.76 5.96 13.95
C VAL A 46 -26.16 7.34 14.14
N LEU A 47 -24.97 7.54 13.57
CA LEU A 47 -24.36 8.84 13.34
C LEU A 47 -24.50 9.20 11.85
N PRO A 48 -25.28 10.23 11.49
CA PRO A 48 -25.38 10.71 10.11
C PRO A 48 -24.03 11.14 9.52
N PHE A 49 -23.96 11.22 8.19
CA PHE A 49 -22.76 11.70 7.50
C PHE A 49 -22.31 13.07 8.00
N THR A 50 -21.01 13.19 8.27
CA THR A 50 -20.33 14.43 8.67
C THR A 50 -19.01 14.56 7.93
N THR A 51 -18.59 15.79 7.65
CA THR A 51 -17.24 16.11 7.17
C THR A 51 -16.25 16.35 8.32
N ASP A 52 -16.74 16.46 9.56
CA ASP A 52 -15.89 16.63 10.74
C ASP A 52 -15.37 15.25 11.21
N VAL A 53 -14.23 14.87 10.64
CA VAL A 53 -13.50 13.66 11.00
C VAL A 53 -13.17 13.61 12.50
N ALA A 54 -12.80 14.73 13.11
CA ALA A 54 -12.44 14.77 14.53
C ALA A 54 -13.66 14.55 15.44
N TYR A 55 -14.82 15.06 15.06
CA TYR A 55 -16.09 14.76 15.73
C TYR A 55 -16.46 13.27 15.59
N PHE A 56 -16.35 12.73 14.37
CA PHE A 56 -16.59 11.31 14.11
C PHE A 56 -15.69 10.41 14.97
N GLU A 57 -14.38 10.68 15.01
CA GLU A 57 -13.43 9.92 15.84
C GLU A 57 -13.79 9.99 17.34
N ARG A 58 -14.19 11.17 17.82
CA ARG A 58 -14.63 11.35 19.21
C ARG A 58 -15.91 10.57 19.50
N PHE A 59 -16.86 10.58 18.57
CA PHE A 59 -18.12 9.82 18.67
C PHE A 59 -17.83 8.32 18.76
N VAL A 60 -17.12 7.77 17.77
CA VAL A 60 -16.76 6.34 17.71
C VAL A 60 -15.98 5.93 18.96
N ARG A 61 -15.05 6.76 19.44
CA ARG A 61 -14.31 6.49 20.69
C ARG A 61 -15.23 6.40 21.91
N ALA A 62 -16.29 7.20 21.97
CA ALA A 62 -17.23 7.26 23.08
C ALA A 62 -18.29 6.13 23.08
N VAL A 63 -18.49 5.42 21.96
CA VAL A 63 -19.46 4.31 21.88
C VAL A 63 -19.10 3.21 22.91
N PRO A 64 -19.99 2.89 23.87
CA PRO A 64 -19.71 1.89 24.89
C PRO A 64 -19.88 0.45 24.35
N ALA A 65 -18.99 -0.47 24.74
CA ALA A 65 -19.20 -1.91 24.56
C ALA A 65 -20.09 -2.45 25.69
N LYS A 66 -21.39 -2.18 25.59
CA LYS A 66 -22.42 -2.65 26.54
C LYS A 66 -23.63 -3.12 25.76
N GLY A 67 -24.30 -4.16 26.28
CA GLY A 67 -25.42 -4.83 25.63
C GLY A 67 -25.08 -6.30 25.33
N GLY A 68 -25.93 -6.93 24.53
CA GLY A 68 -25.80 -8.31 24.05
C GLY A 68 -26.65 -9.31 24.84
N GLY A 69 -27.15 -10.33 24.14
CA GLY A 69 -27.90 -11.44 24.70
C GLY A 69 -27.20 -12.77 24.40
N ASP A 70 -27.48 -13.36 23.24
CA ASP A 70 -26.81 -14.56 22.75
C ASP A 70 -25.67 -14.24 21.76
N VAL A 71 -25.16 -15.24 21.04
CA VAL A 71 -23.96 -15.03 20.19
C VAL A 71 -24.27 -14.26 18.92
N PRO A 72 -25.38 -14.51 18.21
CA PRO A 72 -25.78 -13.68 17.08
C PRO A 72 -26.26 -12.29 17.52
N GLU A 73 -26.14 -11.32 16.64
CA GLU A 73 -26.50 -9.90 16.86
C GLU A 73 -27.47 -9.42 15.76
N ASP A 74 -28.05 -8.22 15.91
CA ASP A 74 -28.92 -7.59 14.90
C ASP A 74 -28.13 -7.00 13.71
N VAL A 75 -27.39 -7.87 13.03
CA VAL A 75 -26.57 -7.53 11.87
C VAL A 75 -27.43 -7.07 10.70
N LEU A 76 -28.60 -7.69 10.49
CA LEU A 76 -29.49 -7.36 9.37
C LEU A 76 -30.20 -6.03 9.59
N GLY A 77 -30.61 -5.72 10.83
CA GLY A 77 -31.10 -4.41 11.23
C GLY A 77 -30.04 -3.32 11.11
N GLY A 78 -28.77 -3.63 11.46
CA GLY A 78 -27.63 -2.75 11.23
C GLY A 78 -27.44 -2.39 9.75
N LEU A 79 -27.48 -3.38 8.85
CA LEU A 79 -27.41 -3.15 7.41
C LEU A 79 -28.62 -2.37 6.88
N LEU A 80 -29.82 -2.69 7.37
CA LEU A 80 -31.04 -1.96 7.01
C LEU A 80 -30.95 -0.49 7.42
N ALA A 81 -30.46 -0.20 8.63
CA ALA A 81 -30.26 1.15 9.11
C ALA A 81 -29.21 1.90 8.26
N ALA A 82 -28.12 1.23 7.88
CA ALA A 82 -27.11 1.82 7.01
C ALA A 82 -27.68 2.24 5.65
N VAL A 83 -28.59 1.46 5.04
CA VAL A 83 -29.15 1.80 3.71
C VAL A 83 -30.41 2.67 3.75
N THR A 84 -31.11 2.76 4.89
CA THR A 84 -32.37 3.52 5.01
C THR A 84 -32.30 4.77 5.87
N GLN A 85 -31.38 4.83 6.83
CA GLN A 85 -31.26 5.96 7.77
C GLN A 85 -30.08 6.88 7.44
N LEU A 86 -29.10 6.41 6.66
CA LEU A 86 -28.03 7.26 6.13
C LEU A 86 -28.39 7.81 4.75
N THR A 87 -28.16 9.11 4.56
CA THR A 87 -28.37 9.77 3.26
C THR A 87 -27.13 9.63 2.39
N TRP A 88 -27.04 8.52 1.64
CA TRP A 88 -25.95 8.29 0.70
C TRP A 88 -26.02 9.26 -0.49
N PRO A 89 -24.92 9.96 -0.84
CA PRO A 89 -24.91 10.84 -1.99
C PRO A 89 -24.93 10.05 -3.31
N HIS A 90 -25.68 10.55 -4.30
CA HIS A 90 -25.78 9.91 -5.63
C HIS A 90 -24.57 10.16 -6.56
N ASN A 91 -23.76 11.20 -6.29
CA ASN A 91 -22.57 11.55 -7.06
C ASN A 91 -21.30 11.35 -6.22
N SER A 92 -21.17 10.20 -5.58
CA SER A 92 -20.04 9.89 -4.71
C SER A 92 -19.68 8.42 -4.78
N THR A 93 -18.41 8.11 -4.52
CA THR A 93 -17.98 6.73 -4.33
C THR A 93 -18.45 6.27 -2.96
N ASN A 94 -19.51 5.47 -2.93
CA ASN A 94 -20.10 4.98 -1.68
C ASN A 94 -19.41 3.68 -1.24
N VAL A 95 -18.87 3.69 -0.02
CA VAL A 95 -18.15 2.55 0.55
C VAL A 95 -18.68 2.26 1.94
N LEU A 96 -19.04 1.00 2.19
CA LEU A 96 -19.50 0.52 3.48
C LEU A 96 -18.48 -0.44 4.07
N PHE A 97 -17.96 -0.09 5.26
CA PHE A 97 -17.12 -0.98 6.07
C PHE A 97 -17.96 -1.60 7.16
N HIS A 98 -18.15 -2.92 7.08
CA HIS A 98 -18.87 -3.68 8.07
C HIS A 98 -17.88 -4.53 8.86
N ILE A 99 -17.76 -4.27 10.16
CA ILE A 99 -16.84 -4.97 11.06
C ILE A 99 -17.65 -5.56 12.21
N GLY A 100 -17.55 -6.88 12.41
CA GLY A 100 -18.27 -7.61 13.47
C GLY A 100 -17.61 -8.94 13.82
N ASP A 101 -17.79 -9.42 15.05
CA ASP A 101 -17.28 -10.71 15.56
C ASP A 101 -18.37 -11.77 15.74
N ALA A 102 -19.62 -11.40 15.45
CA ALA A 102 -20.83 -12.20 15.59
C ALA A 102 -21.66 -12.25 14.29
N PRO A 103 -22.30 -13.39 13.98
CA PRO A 103 -23.19 -13.52 12.82
C PRO A 103 -24.58 -12.90 13.09
N PRO A 104 -25.42 -12.71 12.05
CA PRO A 104 -26.84 -12.44 12.24
C PRO A 104 -27.58 -13.63 12.86
N HIS A 105 -28.72 -13.34 13.49
CA HIS A 105 -29.70 -14.35 13.88
C HIS A 105 -30.19 -15.17 12.68
N GLY A 106 -30.40 -16.48 12.89
CA GLY A 106 -30.89 -17.43 11.91
C GLY A 106 -29.99 -18.65 11.74
N ARG A 107 -30.61 -19.83 11.68
CA ARG A 107 -29.95 -21.15 11.48
C ARG A 107 -29.06 -21.23 10.25
N GLN A 108 -29.33 -20.40 9.24
CA GLN A 108 -28.53 -20.33 8.03
C GLN A 108 -27.17 -19.65 8.25
N PHE A 109 -27.04 -18.84 9.30
CA PHE A 109 -25.83 -18.09 9.63
C PHE A 109 -25.09 -18.63 10.86
N TYR A 110 -25.80 -19.28 11.78
CA TYR A 110 -25.20 -19.76 13.02
C TYR A 110 -25.83 -21.08 13.51
N GLY A 111 -24.97 -22.09 13.72
CA GLY A 111 -25.39 -23.41 14.20
C GLY A 111 -25.43 -23.56 15.73
N GLY A 112 -25.09 -22.50 16.47
CA GLY A 112 -25.03 -22.51 17.94
C GLY A 112 -26.36 -22.17 18.62
N ARG A 113 -26.29 -21.72 19.88
CA ARG A 113 -27.46 -21.24 20.61
C ARG A 113 -27.85 -19.87 20.06
N ASP A 114 -29.09 -19.78 19.58
CA ASP A 114 -29.68 -18.60 18.97
C ASP A 114 -31.07 -18.35 19.56
N SER A 115 -31.36 -17.14 20.05
CA SER A 115 -32.65 -16.71 20.56
C SER A 115 -33.68 -16.49 19.46
N PHE A 116 -33.22 -16.24 18.22
CA PHE A 116 -34.02 -16.04 17.02
C PHE A 116 -33.55 -16.98 15.88
N PRO A 117 -33.64 -18.31 16.08
CA PRO A 117 -33.05 -19.28 15.16
C PRO A 117 -33.72 -19.31 13.77
N ASP A 118 -34.93 -18.75 13.64
CA ASP A 118 -35.63 -18.65 12.35
C ASP A 118 -35.59 -17.20 11.80
N GLY A 119 -34.71 -16.34 12.34
CA GLY A 119 -34.62 -14.91 12.07
C GLY A 119 -35.56 -14.08 12.94
N HIS A 120 -35.30 -12.77 13.06
CA HIS A 120 -36.18 -11.85 13.77
C HIS A 120 -37.33 -11.39 12.86
N GLU A 121 -38.52 -11.11 13.42
CA GLU A 121 -39.72 -10.74 12.64
C GLU A 121 -39.55 -9.45 11.80
N ASN A 122 -38.63 -8.58 12.22
CA ASN A 122 -38.32 -7.32 11.55
C ASN A 122 -37.25 -7.44 10.46
N ASP A 123 -36.57 -8.59 10.38
CA ASP A 123 -35.50 -8.81 9.42
C ASP A 123 -36.01 -8.73 7.99
N LYS A 124 -35.26 -8.03 7.15
CA LYS A 124 -35.52 -8.03 5.71
C LYS A 124 -34.80 -9.19 5.04
N PRO A 125 -35.39 -9.80 4.00
CA PRO A 125 -34.70 -10.78 3.20
C PRO A 125 -33.37 -10.23 2.68
N LEU A 126 -32.32 -11.06 2.62
CA LEU A 126 -31.01 -10.66 2.11
C LEU A 126 -31.12 -10.05 0.70
N SER A 127 -31.95 -10.62 -0.17
CA SER A 127 -32.17 -10.08 -1.52
C SER A 127 -32.65 -8.64 -1.53
N VAL A 128 -33.43 -8.21 -0.54
CA VAL A 128 -33.87 -6.82 -0.38
C VAL A 128 -32.71 -5.96 0.11
N LEU A 129 -31.97 -6.40 1.14
CA LEU A 129 -30.84 -5.65 1.70
C LEU A 129 -29.73 -5.43 0.67
N PHE A 130 -29.30 -6.48 -0.03
CA PHE A 130 -28.27 -6.40 -1.05
C PHE A 130 -28.76 -5.71 -2.32
N GLY A 131 -30.07 -5.80 -2.65
CA GLY A 131 -30.68 -4.98 -3.67
C GLY A 131 -30.64 -3.47 -3.35
N LEU A 132 -30.82 -3.09 -2.09
CA LEU A 132 -30.68 -1.69 -1.64
C LEU A 132 -29.23 -1.23 -1.65
N LEU A 133 -28.26 -2.08 -1.25
CA LEU A 133 -26.83 -1.78 -1.38
C LEU A 133 -26.46 -1.49 -2.85
N HIS A 134 -26.95 -2.31 -3.78
CA HIS A 134 -26.77 -2.10 -5.22
C HIS A 134 -27.41 -0.78 -5.69
N ALA A 135 -28.66 -0.51 -5.27
CA ALA A 135 -29.37 0.72 -5.67
C ALA A 135 -28.69 2.02 -5.19
N LEU A 136 -27.90 1.93 -4.11
CA LEU A 136 -27.12 3.04 -3.56
C LEU A 136 -25.67 3.08 -4.06
N ASP A 137 -25.31 2.20 -5.00
CA ASP A 137 -23.95 2.05 -5.55
C ASP A 137 -22.90 1.83 -4.45
N ILE A 138 -23.27 1.07 -3.41
CA ILE A 138 -22.40 0.80 -2.27
C ILE A 138 -21.43 -0.33 -2.58
N GLN A 139 -20.15 -0.08 -2.34
CA GLN A 139 -19.13 -1.13 -2.26
C GLN A 139 -19.06 -1.68 -0.83
N TYR A 140 -19.32 -2.97 -0.70
CA TYR A 140 -19.46 -3.63 0.58
C TYR A 140 -18.15 -4.29 1.01
N ASN A 141 -17.55 -3.84 2.10
CA ASN A 141 -16.29 -4.37 2.62
C ASN A 141 -16.54 -5.00 3.98
N PHE A 142 -16.40 -6.32 4.07
CA PHE A 142 -16.61 -7.05 5.32
C PHE A 142 -15.28 -7.36 6.02
N GLY A 143 -15.19 -6.90 7.26
CA GLY A 143 -14.09 -7.14 8.15
C GLY A 143 -14.37 -8.33 9.06
N HIS A 144 -13.83 -9.52 8.74
CA HIS A 144 -14.02 -10.69 9.59
C HIS A 144 -13.04 -10.69 10.78
N MET A 145 -13.51 -11.08 11.97
CA MET A 145 -12.72 -11.12 13.22
C MET A 145 -12.54 -12.51 13.81
N THR A 146 -13.55 -13.37 13.68
CA THR A 146 -13.60 -14.71 14.27
C THR A 146 -14.11 -15.72 13.24
N GLY A 147 -13.99 -17.01 13.53
CA GLY A 147 -14.62 -18.05 12.71
C GLY A 147 -16.15 -18.08 12.83
N CYS A 148 -16.75 -17.34 13.78
CA CYS A 148 -18.20 -17.34 14.01
C CYS A 148 -18.99 -16.64 12.88
N THR A 149 -18.32 -15.87 12.03
CA THR A 149 -18.94 -15.17 10.88
C THR A 149 -18.69 -15.87 9.55
N THR A 150 -18.14 -17.08 9.53
CA THR A 150 -17.74 -17.78 8.29
C THR A 150 -18.93 -18.10 7.39
N GLU A 151 -20.02 -18.61 7.98
CA GLU A 151 -21.26 -18.94 7.27
C GLU A 151 -21.94 -17.68 6.74
N MET A 152 -21.99 -16.62 7.56
CA MET A 152 -22.45 -15.29 7.16
C MET A 152 -21.66 -14.76 5.95
N GLU A 153 -20.32 -14.82 6.01
CA GLU A 153 -19.46 -14.35 4.94
C GLU A 153 -19.75 -15.07 3.62
N THR A 154 -19.86 -16.40 3.66
CA THR A 154 -20.14 -17.23 2.49
C THR A 154 -21.48 -16.84 1.86
N LEU A 155 -22.52 -16.69 2.68
CA LEU A 155 -23.85 -16.29 2.20
C LEU A 155 -23.85 -14.86 1.65
N PHE A 156 -23.17 -13.93 2.31
CA PHE A 156 -23.08 -12.54 1.87
C PHE A 156 -22.31 -12.40 0.56
N GLN A 157 -21.23 -13.17 0.37
CA GLN A 157 -20.51 -13.24 -0.90
C GLN A 157 -21.41 -13.73 -2.04
N SER A 158 -22.22 -14.78 -1.80
CA SER A 158 -23.20 -15.26 -2.78
C SER A 158 -24.21 -14.18 -3.14
N MET A 159 -24.77 -13.50 -2.13
CA MET A 159 -25.75 -12.43 -2.33
C MET A 159 -25.15 -11.22 -3.07
N CYS A 160 -23.92 -10.83 -2.73
CA CYS A 160 -23.20 -9.77 -3.45
C CYS A 160 -23.00 -10.13 -4.92
N HIS A 161 -22.64 -11.38 -5.22
CA HIS A 161 -22.50 -11.84 -6.60
C HIS A 161 -23.85 -11.82 -7.34
N GLU A 162 -24.93 -12.30 -6.71
CA GLU A 162 -26.28 -12.31 -7.30
C GLU A 162 -26.84 -10.90 -7.54
N CYS A 163 -26.64 -9.99 -6.59
CA CYS A 163 -27.14 -8.61 -6.66
C CYS A 163 -26.17 -7.63 -7.33
N ALA A 164 -25.03 -8.11 -7.86
CA ALA A 164 -23.98 -7.28 -8.46
C ALA A 164 -23.49 -6.15 -7.54
N VAL A 165 -23.27 -6.48 -6.26
CA VAL A 165 -22.66 -5.59 -5.26
C VAL A 165 -21.18 -5.94 -5.15
N PRO A 166 -20.24 -5.00 -5.40
CA PRO A 166 -18.83 -5.25 -5.21
C PRO A 166 -18.54 -5.60 -3.74
N MET A 167 -17.89 -6.74 -3.49
CA MET A 167 -17.54 -7.17 -2.15
C MET A 167 -16.05 -7.47 -2.01
N ALA A 168 -15.46 -7.00 -0.91
CA ALA A 168 -14.14 -7.43 -0.46
C ALA A 168 -14.21 -7.90 0.99
N VAL A 169 -13.42 -8.92 1.32
CA VAL A 169 -13.27 -9.41 2.69
C VAL A 169 -11.85 -9.12 3.16
N PHE A 170 -11.74 -8.60 4.37
CA PHE A 170 -10.45 -8.33 5.01
C PHE A 170 -10.45 -8.77 6.46
N ASN A 171 -9.31 -9.23 6.94
CA ASN A 171 -9.16 -9.62 8.34
C ASN A 171 -8.94 -8.40 9.22
N VAL A 172 -9.83 -8.17 10.18
CA VAL A 172 -9.78 -7.04 11.11
C VAL A 172 -8.66 -7.23 12.14
N ALA A 173 -8.20 -8.46 12.40
CA ALA A 173 -6.99 -8.67 13.20
C ALA A 173 -5.71 -8.32 12.43
N ASP A 174 -5.76 -8.21 11.10
CA ASP A 174 -4.64 -7.78 10.27
C ASP A 174 -4.65 -6.25 10.16
N HIS A 175 -4.04 -5.58 11.14
CA HIS A 175 -3.87 -4.12 11.19
C HIS A 175 -3.08 -3.51 10.00
N VAL A 176 -2.76 -4.31 8.98
CA VAL A 176 -1.85 -3.99 7.88
C VAL A 176 -2.55 -3.92 6.52
N ASN A 177 -3.75 -4.50 6.36
CA ASN A 177 -4.39 -4.67 5.05
C ASN A 177 -5.61 -3.78 4.76
N ILE A 178 -6.12 -3.04 5.75
CA ILE A 178 -7.42 -2.39 5.59
C ILE A 178 -7.30 -1.20 4.65
N ALA A 179 -6.45 -0.23 4.98
CA ALA A 179 -6.34 1.01 4.20
C ALA A 179 -5.84 0.83 2.74
N PRO A 180 -4.95 -0.11 2.39
CA PRO A 180 -4.61 -0.33 0.99
C PRO A 180 -5.72 -1.02 0.18
N SER A 181 -6.48 -1.93 0.79
CA SER A 181 -7.65 -2.56 0.16
C SER A 181 -8.78 -1.54 -0.01
N VAL A 182 -8.97 -0.65 0.97
CA VAL A 182 -9.87 0.51 0.92
C VAL A 182 -9.48 1.46 -0.21
N VAL A 183 -8.20 1.87 -0.26
CA VAL A 183 -7.69 2.80 -1.28
C VAL A 183 -7.79 2.19 -2.68
N SER A 184 -7.48 0.90 -2.81
CA SER A 184 -7.63 0.18 -4.07
C SER A 184 -9.09 0.09 -4.51
N GLY A 185 -10.02 -0.24 -3.61
CA GLY A 185 -11.45 -0.25 -3.87
C GLY A 185 -12.00 1.12 -4.27
N VAL A 186 -11.66 2.18 -3.52
CA VAL A 186 -12.02 3.56 -3.84
C VAL A 186 -11.48 3.97 -5.22
N THR A 187 -10.20 3.67 -5.51
CA THR A 187 -9.55 3.99 -6.80
C THR A 187 -10.17 3.23 -7.97
N MET A 188 -10.56 1.96 -7.78
CA MET A 188 -11.25 1.18 -8.81
C MET A 188 -12.66 1.72 -9.10
N SER A 189 -13.32 2.31 -8.10
CA SER A 189 -14.69 2.79 -8.23
C SER A 189 -14.81 4.21 -8.76
N SER A 190 -13.82 5.08 -8.49
CA SER A 190 -13.70 6.38 -9.17
C SER A 190 -13.52 6.27 -10.70
N ARG A 191 -13.21 5.07 -11.20
CA ARG A 191 -13.08 4.77 -12.65
C ARG A 191 -14.33 4.17 -13.27
N SER A 192 -15.13 3.47 -12.47
CA SER A 192 -16.36 2.83 -12.94
C SER A 192 -17.45 3.86 -13.26
N SER A 193 -17.43 5.00 -12.56
CA SER A 193 -18.29 6.17 -12.87
C SER A 193 -17.94 6.86 -14.20
N SER A 194 -16.77 6.57 -14.78
CA SER A 194 -16.22 7.30 -15.95
C SER A 194 -16.26 6.49 -17.24
N VAL A 195 -16.54 5.18 -17.18
CA VAL A 195 -16.57 4.30 -18.35
C VAL A 195 -17.81 3.39 -18.28
N SER A 196 -18.96 3.92 -18.69
CA SER A 196 -20.16 3.13 -18.93
C SER A 196 -20.66 3.33 -20.35
N SER A 197 -19.97 2.75 -21.34
CA SER A 197 -20.54 2.38 -22.65
C SER A 197 -19.69 1.30 -23.33
N ALA A 198 -19.92 0.01 -23.02
CA ALA A 198 -19.89 -1.11 -23.97
C ALA A 198 -19.88 -2.46 -23.23
N LYS A 199 -20.94 -3.25 -23.42
CA LYS A 199 -20.92 -4.72 -23.19
C LYS A 199 -20.36 -5.39 -24.45
N PRO A 200 -19.61 -6.50 -24.31
CA PRO A 200 -20.20 -7.84 -24.49
C PRO A 200 -19.63 -8.83 -23.43
N GLY A 201 -20.16 -10.01 -23.11
CA GLY A 201 -21.01 -10.95 -23.82
C GLY A 201 -20.41 -12.37 -23.68
N ARG A 202 -20.80 -13.09 -22.62
CA ARG A 202 -20.84 -14.57 -22.37
C ARG A 202 -19.63 -15.51 -22.64
N ASN A 203 -19.32 -16.23 -21.54
CA ASN A 203 -19.10 -17.68 -21.32
C ASN A 203 -17.92 -18.43 -21.95
N ASN A 204 -17.08 -19.00 -21.07
CA ASN A 204 -16.85 -20.46 -20.99
C ASN A 204 -16.35 -20.87 -19.59
N VAL A 205 -17.00 -21.88 -19.02
CA VAL A 205 -16.66 -22.53 -17.74
C VAL A 205 -15.60 -23.59 -18.02
N VAL A 206 -14.51 -23.59 -17.26
CA VAL A 206 -13.53 -24.69 -17.22
C VAL A 206 -13.38 -25.10 -15.76
N ASP A 207 -13.61 -26.38 -15.47
CA ASP A 207 -13.46 -26.99 -14.15
C ASP A 207 -12.02 -26.86 -13.64
N VAL A 208 -11.84 -26.25 -12.46
CA VAL A 208 -10.54 -26.16 -11.77
C VAL A 208 -10.61 -26.96 -10.46
N ALA A 209 -9.66 -27.87 -10.30
CA ALA A 209 -9.51 -28.74 -9.12
C ALA A 209 -9.23 -27.92 -7.83
N PRO A 210 -9.60 -28.45 -6.64
CA PRO A 210 -9.48 -27.72 -5.38
C PRO A 210 -8.02 -27.41 -5.01
N PRO A 211 -7.76 -26.24 -4.39
CA PRO A 211 -6.42 -25.81 -4.03
C PRO A 211 -5.81 -26.66 -2.91
N PRO A 212 -4.48 -26.83 -2.87
CA PRO A 212 -3.80 -27.57 -1.81
C PRO A 212 -3.90 -26.84 -0.45
N PRO A 213 -3.78 -27.57 0.67
CA PRO A 213 -3.94 -27.01 2.01
C PRO A 213 -2.87 -25.98 2.35
N VAL A 214 -3.33 -24.85 2.92
CA VAL A 214 -2.52 -23.69 3.30
C VAL A 214 -1.63 -24.01 4.52
N PRO A 215 -0.33 -23.69 4.51
CA PRO A 215 0.55 -23.87 5.68
C PRO A 215 0.13 -22.95 6.84
N GLN A 216 0.07 -23.49 8.06
CA GLN A 216 -0.18 -22.72 9.28
C GLN A 216 1.02 -21.83 9.63
N TYR A 217 0.91 -20.52 9.37
CA TYR A 217 1.90 -19.53 9.83
C TYR A 217 1.55 -19.01 11.23
N GLN A 218 2.54 -19.00 12.12
CA GLN A 218 2.41 -18.57 13.51
C GLN A 218 2.22 -17.03 13.57
N ARG A 219 1.04 -16.61 14.05
CA ARG A 219 0.54 -15.22 14.10
C ARG A 219 1.38 -14.36 15.07
N ARG A 220 2.07 -13.31 14.56
CA ARG A 220 2.71 -12.27 15.38
C ARG A 220 1.80 -11.03 15.44
N THR A 221 1.41 -10.59 16.65
CA THR A 221 0.68 -9.33 16.85
C THR A 221 1.62 -8.15 16.55
N ILE A 222 1.27 -7.31 15.57
CA ILE A 222 2.09 -6.16 15.15
C ILE A 222 1.54 -4.88 15.79
N SER A 223 2.32 -4.27 16.67
CA SER A 223 2.00 -2.99 17.35
C SER A 223 2.61 -1.82 16.58
N PHE A 224 1.91 -0.69 16.48
CA PHE A 224 2.30 0.48 15.66
C PHE A 224 2.77 1.66 16.52
N SER A 225 3.75 2.43 16.03
CA SER A 225 4.18 3.69 16.64
C SER A 225 4.50 4.74 15.57
N PRO A 226 3.79 5.89 15.54
CA PRO A 226 4.11 6.99 14.62
C PRO A 226 5.36 7.77 15.05
N HIS A 227 5.81 7.59 16.30
CA HIS A 227 6.94 8.32 16.86
C HIS A 227 8.28 7.63 16.58
N VAL A 228 9.28 8.44 16.30
CA VAL A 228 10.68 8.01 16.24
C VAL A 228 11.05 7.38 17.59
N PRO A 229 11.60 6.16 17.63
CA PRO A 229 11.94 5.49 18.89
C PRO A 229 13.10 6.20 19.59
N ASP A 230 13.22 5.98 20.90
CA ASP A 230 14.45 6.33 21.60
C ASP A 230 15.57 5.38 21.16
N TRP A 231 16.39 5.85 20.21
CA TRP A 231 17.50 5.09 19.65
C TRP A 231 18.51 4.59 20.70
N SER A 232 18.65 5.30 21.82
CA SER A 232 19.60 4.90 22.88
C SER A 232 19.24 3.56 23.52
N THR A 233 17.95 3.20 23.50
CA THR A 233 17.41 1.97 24.07
C THR A 233 17.53 0.76 23.15
N LEU A 234 17.82 0.98 21.86
CA LEU A 234 17.85 -0.08 20.86
C LEU A 234 19.28 -0.59 20.60
N GLU A 235 19.42 -1.89 20.43
CA GLU A 235 20.70 -2.52 20.08
C GLU A 235 21.16 -2.14 18.67
N VAL A 236 22.46 -1.89 18.49
CA VAL A 236 23.05 -1.71 17.16
C VAL A 236 23.29 -3.08 16.52
N LEU A 237 22.56 -3.35 15.45
CA LEU A 237 22.64 -4.59 14.69
C LEU A 237 23.78 -4.53 13.68
N LYS A 238 24.33 -5.71 13.35
CA LYS A 238 25.26 -5.91 12.23
C LYS A 238 24.52 -6.61 11.11
N GLY A 239 24.60 -6.06 9.91
CA GLY A 239 23.97 -6.63 8.73
C GLY A 239 24.88 -6.60 7.52
N THR A 240 24.33 -7.03 6.41
CA THR A 240 24.91 -6.87 5.08
C THR A 240 23.92 -6.13 4.22
N VAL A 241 24.37 -5.08 3.54
CA VAL A 241 23.56 -4.41 2.52
C VAL A 241 23.99 -4.88 1.14
N VAL A 242 23.00 -5.10 0.29
CA VAL A 242 23.10 -5.51 -1.10
C VAL A 242 22.47 -4.40 -1.92
N SER A 243 23.14 -3.98 -2.98
CA SER A 243 22.63 -3.03 -3.97
C SER A 243 23.02 -3.49 -5.37
N TYR A 244 22.26 -3.13 -6.39
CA TYR A 244 22.75 -3.32 -7.75
C TYR A 244 23.80 -2.26 -8.08
N MET A 245 24.81 -2.66 -8.86
CA MET A 245 25.68 -1.68 -9.53
C MET A 245 24.84 -0.82 -10.47
N PRO A 246 25.17 0.47 -10.64
CA PRO A 246 24.47 1.31 -11.60
C PRO A 246 24.47 0.67 -13.00
N PRO A 247 23.30 0.55 -13.65
CA PRO A 247 23.24 0.05 -15.02
C PRO A 247 24.09 0.91 -15.95
N VAL A 248 24.75 0.27 -16.91
CA VAL A 248 25.62 0.96 -17.88
C VAL A 248 24.81 1.57 -19.03
N ASP A 249 23.73 0.93 -19.43
CA ASP A 249 22.84 1.35 -20.52
C ASP A 249 21.42 0.77 -20.35
N VAL A 250 20.53 1.12 -21.28
CA VAL A 250 19.13 0.65 -21.31
C VAL A 250 19.05 -0.85 -21.62
N ASP A 251 19.96 -1.38 -22.43
CA ASP A 251 19.95 -2.80 -22.82
C ASP A 251 20.28 -3.70 -21.63
N ALA A 252 21.16 -3.29 -20.72
CA ALA A 252 21.44 -3.99 -19.47
C ALA A 252 20.20 -4.10 -18.56
N ILE A 253 19.41 -3.03 -18.46
CA ILE A 253 18.12 -3.04 -17.73
C ILE A 253 17.12 -3.98 -18.41
N VAL A 254 17.02 -3.89 -19.74
CA VAL A 254 16.12 -4.74 -20.52
C VAL A 254 16.52 -6.22 -20.44
N ALA A 255 17.81 -6.54 -20.37
CA ALA A 255 18.31 -7.91 -20.23
C ALA A 255 18.17 -8.47 -18.81
N GLY A 256 18.05 -7.60 -17.79
CA GLY A 256 18.01 -8.03 -16.38
C GLY A 256 19.36 -8.48 -15.83
N THR A 257 20.45 -8.07 -16.48
CA THR A 257 21.81 -8.42 -16.09
C THR A 257 22.40 -7.30 -15.24
N LEU A 258 22.13 -7.34 -13.94
CA LEU A 258 22.68 -6.38 -12.98
C LEU A 258 23.52 -7.10 -11.94
N ASP A 259 24.79 -6.73 -11.87
CA ASP A 259 25.70 -7.20 -10.83
C ASP A 259 25.36 -6.56 -9.48
N THR A 260 25.59 -7.30 -8.41
CA THR A 260 25.34 -6.82 -7.05
C THR A 260 26.62 -6.40 -6.35
N LEU A 261 26.58 -5.25 -5.70
CA LEU A 261 27.55 -4.86 -4.67
C LEU A 261 27.06 -5.30 -3.30
N VAL A 262 27.96 -5.84 -2.49
CA VAL A 262 27.67 -6.33 -1.14
C VAL A 262 28.65 -5.70 -0.17
N ARG A 263 28.15 -5.05 0.89
CA ARG A 263 29.01 -4.48 1.93
C ARG A 263 28.44 -4.68 3.34
N PRO A 264 29.31 -4.75 4.37
CA PRO A 264 28.84 -4.77 5.75
C PRO A 264 28.21 -3.42 6.14
N ILE A 265 27.27 -3.47 7.08
CA ILE A 265 26.56 -2.30 7.61
C ILE A 265 26.31 -2.47 9.12
N LYS A 266 26.35 -1.37 9.86
CA LYS A 266 25.81 -1.27 11.22
C LYS A 266 24.52 -0.47 11.15
N LEU A 267 23.46 -0.94 11.82
CA LEU A 267 22.13 -0.35 11.69
C LEU A 267 21.29 -0.48 12.97
N ARG A 268 20.23 0.33 13.05
CA ARG A 268 19.12 0.12 13.97
C ARG A 268 17.82 0.12 13.19
N VAL A 269 16.85 -0.68 13.63
CA VAL A 269 15.49 -0.70 13.10
C VAL A 269 14.54 -0.58 14.27
N ALA A 270 13.53 0.28 14.15
CA ALA A 270 12.51 0.43 15.16
C ALA A 270 11.77 -0.91 15.36
N PRO A 271 11.37 -1.25 16.60
CA PRO A 271 10.65 -2.49 16.88
C PRO A 271 9.23 -2.50 16.30
N GLN A 272 8.67 -1.32 16.02
CA GLN A 272 7.29 -1.13 15.57
C GLN A 272 7.27 -0.31 14.27
N PRO A 273 6.42 -0.66 13.29
CA PRO A 273 6.26 0.15 12.10
C PRO A 273 5.52 1.46 12.42
N PHE A 274 5.79 2.48 11.60
CA PHE A 274 5.14 3.80 11.66
C PHE A 274 4.29 4.10 10.41
N ALA A 275 4.35 3.25 9.38
CA ALA A 275 3.45 3.31 8.22
C ALA A 275 3.30 1.92 7.58
N PHE A 276 2.31 1.78 6.69
CA PHE A 276 2.06 0.58 5.89
C PHE A 276 1.64 0.98 4.47
N GLY A 277 1.95 0.13 3.51
CA GLY A 277 1.39 0.14 2.15
C GLY A 277 0.68 -1.18 1.86
N SER A 278 0.28 -1.42 0.61
CA SER A 278 -0.44 -2.63 0.19
C SER A 278 0.31 -3.93 0.46
N GLU A 279 1.64 -3.92 0.36
CA GLU A 279 2.45 -5.13 0.47
C GLU A 279 3.50 -5.07 1.57
N ARG A 280 3.76 -3.90 2.16
CA ARG A 280 4.92 -3.65 3.03
C ARG A 280 4.59 -2.76 4.23
N MET A 281 5.18 -3.10 5.37
CA MET A 281 5.27 -2.24 6.56
C MET A 281 6.56 -1.42 6.52
N VAL A 282 6.51 -0.21 7.09
CA VAL A 282 7.62 0.73 7.11
C VAL A 282 8.00 1.06 8.54
N TYR A 283 9.29 0.94 8.85
CA TYR A 283 9.89 1.17 10.16
C TYR A 283 10.88 2.32 10.08
N TYR A 284 10.98 3.12 11.14
CA TYR A 284 12.11 4.04 11.29
C TYR A 284 13.39 3.22 11.41
N ALA A 285 14.47 3.71 10.82
CA ALA A 285 15.75 3.05 10.88
C ALA A 285 16.93 4.04 10.87
N GLN A 286 18.11 3.54 11.23
CA GLN A 286 19.37 4.29 11.17
C GLN A 286 20.45 3.45 10.49
N GLU A 287 21.20 4.06 9.59
CA GLU A 287 22.43 3.50 9.03
C GLU A 287 23.64 4.23 9.61
N TYR A 288 24.64 3.48 10.06
CA TYR A 288 25.90 4.00 10.58
C TYR A 288 27.01 3.76 9.57
N TYR A 289 27.70 4.84 9.17
CA TYR A 289 28.83 4.75 8.26
C TYR A 289 30.06 5.45 8.84
N LYS A 290 31.25 4.91 8.51
CA LYS A 290 32.54 5.46 8.93
C LYS A 290 32.83 6.69 8.08
N HIS A 291 33.12 7.82 8.71
CA HIS A 291 33.66 8.99 8.02
C HIS A 291 35.17 9.09 8.29
N SER A 292 35.96 9.15 7.22
CA SER A 292 37.40 9.36 7.29
C SER A 292 37.68 10.83 7.59
N ARG A 293 38.40 11.13 8.68
CA ARG A 293 38.92 12.48 8.96
C ARG A 293 40.16 12.76 8.08
N ILE A 294 40.03 12.76 6.76
CA ILE A 294 41.07 13.33 5.89
C ILE A 294 40.63 14.76 5.54
N SER A 295 41.39 15.75 6.03
CA SER A 295 41.13 17.16 5.74
C SER A 295 41.35 17.42 4.25
N SER A 296 40.28 17.58 3.49
CA SER A 296 40.38 18.09 2.13
C SER A 296 40.73 19.57 2.18
N VAL A 297 41.97 19.91 1.82
CA VAL A 297 42.39 21.25 1.42
C VAL A 297 41.42 21.76 0.33
N PRO A 298 40.96 23.03 0.37
CA PRO A 298 39.96 23.51 -0.56
C PRO A 298 40.56 23.66 -1.96
N SER A 299 40.32 22.67 -2.83
CA SER A 299 40.51 22.85 -4.27
C SER A 299 39.25 23.53 -4.82
N SER A 300 39.42 24.74 -5.31
CA SER A 300 38.40 25.58 -5.92
C SER A 300 37.84 24.93 -7.19
N LYS A 301 36.66 24.31 -7.09
CA LYS A 301 35.64 24.19 -8.15
C LYS A 301 34.33 23.79 -7.48
N SER A 302 33.50 24.78 -7.19
CA SER A 302 32.13 24.54 -6.72
C SER A 302 31.29 24.01 -7.88
N THR A 303 31.02 22.71 -7.89
CA THR A 303 29.89 22.14 -8.63
C THR A 303 28.88 21.63 -7.62
N SER A 304 27.97 22.51 -7.21
CA SER A 304 26.74 22.15 -6.50
C SER A 304 25.80 21.46 -7.50
N SER A 305 26.00 20.17 -7.71
CA SER A 305 25.12 19.33 -8.52
C SER A 305 24.62 18.15 -7.69
N CYS A 306 23.66 17.42 -8.24
CA CYS A 306 22.80 16.38 -7.67
C CYS A 306 23.50 15.14 -7.05
N ALA A 307 24.79 15.25 -6.68
CA ALA A 307 25.68 14.16 -6.30
C ALA A 307 25.46 13.60 -4.88
N SER A 308 24.84 14.33 -3.94
CA SER A 308 24.60 13.76 -2.59
C SER A 308 23.47 12.72 -2.56
N TRP A 309 22.78 12.52 -3.69
CA TRP A 309 21.71 11.53 -3.85
C TRP A 309 22.15 10.29 -4.63
N THR A 310 23.42 10.19 -5.06
CA THR A 310 23.79 9.20 -6.09
C THR A 310 24.95 8.24 -5.85
N ASP A 311 25.87 8.35 -4.89
CA ASP A 311 26.95 7.33 -4.83
C ASP A 311 27.49 7.02 -3.42
N VAL A 312 27.84 5.74 -3.21
CA VAL A 312 28.76 5.29 -2.16
C VAL A 312 29.81 4.40 -2.83
N ALA A 313 31.09 4.77 -2.75
CA ALA A 313 32.22 3.86 -2.60
C ALA A 313 33.52 4.68 -2.47
N ASP A 314 34.05 4.83 -1.25
CA ASP A 314 35.50 5.04 -1.08
C ASP A 314 36.12 3.68 -0.73
N GLU A 315 37.29 3.44 -1.31
CA GLU A 315 38.02 2.17 -1.34
C GLU A 315 38.38 1.64 0.06
N PHE A 316 38.32 0.31 0.20
CA PHE A 316 38.58 -0.40 1.45
C PHE A 316 40.07 -0.74 1.56
N GLU A 317 40.86 0.10 2.23
CA GLU A 317 42.17 -0.33 2.76
C GLU A 317 42.02 -0.86 4.19
N THR A 318 42.31 -2.14 4.37
CA THR A 318 42.43 -2.78 5.69
C THR A 318 43.68 -2.28 6.41
N THR A 319 43.52 -1.33 7.32
CA THR A 319 44.50 -1.09 8.40
C THR A 319 43.83 -1.20 9.76
N SER A 320 44.44 -2.03 10.60
CA SER A 320 44.03 -2.33 11.98
C SER A 320 44.28 -1.14 12.90
N GLY A 321 43.21 -0.46 13.31
CA GLY A 321 43.25 0.62 14.30
C GLY A 321 41.90 1.29 14.48
N ASP A 322 41.04 0.76 15.34
CA ASP A 322 39.63 1.18 15.53
C ASP A 322 39.47 2.51 16.32
N ALA A 323 40.49 3.36 16.41
CA ALA A 323 40.52 4.51 17.33
C ALA A 323 40.36 5.91 16.69
N ALA A 324 40.12 6.03 15.37
CA ALA A 324 40.14 7.33 14.67
C ALA A 324 38.99 7.59 13.67
N PHE A 325 37.84 6.94 13.83
CA PHE A 325 36.68 7.17 12.94
C PHE A 325 35.52 7.83 13.69
N ASP A 326 35.00 8.91 13.13
CA ASP A 326 33.71 9.48 13.55
C ASP A 326 32.60 8.76 12.78
N TYR A 327 31.57 8.30 13.49
CA TYR A 327 30.44 7.61 12.86
C TYR A 327 29.31 8.60 12.66
N GLN A 328 28.96 8.84 11.40
CA GLN A 328 27.77 9.60 11.04
C GLN A 328 26.56 8.66 11.01
N VAL A 329 25.39 9.20 11.35
CA VAL A 329 24.13 8.46 11.41
C VAL A 329 23.17 9.05 10.37
N GLU A 330 22.73 8.22 9.44
CA GLU A 330 21.72 8.60 8.45
C GLU A 330 20.35 8.05 8.86
N ALA A 331 19.31 8.88 8.74
CA ALA A 331 17.92 8.48 8.97
C ALA A 331 17.40 7.69 7.75
N MET A 332 17.00 6.45 8.01
CA MET A 332 16.57 5.50 6.99
C MET A 332 15.12 5.05 7.26
N VAL A 333 14.52 4.43 6.26
CA VAL A 333 13.32 3.61 6.38
C VAL A 333 13.66 2.16 6.05
N ALA A 334 13.22 1.26 6.91
CA ALA A 334 13.25 -0.17 6.65
C ALA A 334 11.85 -0.62 6.22
N LYS A 335 11.75 -1.30 5.08
CA LYS A 335 10.49 -1.81 4.53
C LYS A 335 10.50 -3.34 4.60
N SER A 336 9.53 -3.92 5.29
CA SER A 336 9.34 -5.37 5.36
C SER A 336 8.05 -5.76 4.68
N PHE A 337 8.04 -6.82 3.88
CA PHE A 337 6.79 -7.37 3.36
C PHE A 337 5.92 -7.95 4.49
N VAL A 338 4.61 -7.86 4.30
CA VAL A 338 3.59 -8.23 5.31
C VAL A 338 3.43 -9.75 5.44
N TYR A 339 3.52 -10.47 4.32
CA TYR A 339 3.38 -11.92 4.26
C TYR A 339 4.75 -12.61 4.13
N GLY A 340 4.87 -13.87 4.53
CA GLY A 340 6.00 -14.73 4.09
C GLY A 340 5.80 -15.12 2.62
N GLY A 341 6.85 -15.11 1.80
CA GLY A 341 6.72 -15.53 0.39
C GLY A 341 6.33 -17.00 0.27
N GLU A 342 5.46 -17.34 -0.68
CA GLU A 342 5.18 -18.73 -1.04
C GLU A 342 6.47 -19.43 -1.49
N ALA A 343 6.59 -20.71 -1.12
CA ALA A 343 7.71 -21.56 -1.49
C ALA A 343 7.66 -21.91 -2.99
N SER A 344 8.04 -20.96 -3.86
CA SER A 344 8.33 -21.27 -5.26
C SER A 344 9.84 -21.29 -5.49
N ALA A 345 10.31 -22.44 -5.97
CA ALA A 345 11.71 -22.76 -6.17
C ALA A 345 12.25 -22.09 -7.43
N MET A 346 13.14 -21.11 -7.28
CA MET A 346 14.13 -20.75 -8.30
C MET A 346 15.43 -20.31 -7.61
N LEU A 347 16.52 -21.01 -7.91
CA LEU A 347 17.93 -20.66 -7.68
C LEU A 347 18.34 -20.36 -6.23
N GLY A 348 18.53 -21.41 -5.42
CA GLY A 348 19.58 -21.47 -4.38
C GLY A 348 19.57 -20.46 -3.22
N GLY A 349 18.58 -19.57 -3.13
CA GLY A 349 18.36 -18.63 -2.02
C GLY A 349 16.95 -18.76 -1.47
N LYS A 350 16.75 -18.53 -0.17
CA LYS A 350 15.41 -18.59 0.45
C LYS A 350 14.43 -17.65 -0.31
N PRO A 351 13.19 -18.08 -0.66
CA PRO A 351 12.23 -17.34 -1.47
C PRO A 351 11.97 -15.88 -1.04
N GLU A 352 12.12 -15.62 0.26
CA GLU A 352 11.95 -14.30 0.84
C GLU A 352 13.00 -13.27 0.37
N GLY A 353 14.25 -13.66 0.13
CA GLY A 353 15.27 -12.74 -0.38
C GLY A 353 14.96 -12.28 -1.82
N CYS A 354 14.42 -13.18 -2.64
CA CYS A 354 14.16 -12.94 -4.06
C CYS A 354 13.19 -11.78 -4.30
N ARG A 355 12.13 -11.66 -3.50
CA ARG A 355 11.16 -10.55 -3.64
C ARG A 355 11.77 -9.18 -3.30
N TYR A 356 12.67 -9.10 -2.31
CA TYR A 356 13.36 -7.85 -2.00
C TYR A 356 14.33 -7.47 -3.13
N MET A 357 15.01 -8.45 -3.74
CA MET A 357 15.86 -8.22 -4.90
C MET A 357 15.06 -7.74 -6.12
N LYS A 358 13.88 -8.32 -6.38
CA LYS A 358 12.96 -7.88 -7.44
C LYS A 358 12.44 -6.46 -7.22
N ALA A 359 12.07 -6.12 -5.98
CA ALA A 359 11.66 -4.75 -5.63
C ALA A 359 12.81 -3.74 -5.79
N MET A 360 14.03 -4.12 -5.38
CA MET A 360 15.22 -3.30 -5.58
C MET A 360 15.58 -3.14 -7.07
N GLU A 361 15.40 -4.18 -7.89
CA GLU A 361 15.61 -4.12 -9.34
C GLU A 361 14.67 -3.10 -9.97
N CYS A 362 13.38 -3.13 -9.59
CA CYS A 362 12.35 -2.19 -10.05
C CYS A 362 12.78 -0.73 -9.83
N GLN A 363 13.17 -0.39 -8.60
CA GLN A 363 13.58 0.96 -8.25
C GLN A 363 14.93 1.35 -8.87
N THR A 364 15.85 0.39 -9.04
CA THR A 364 17.13 0.61 -9.74
C THR A 364 16.91 0.96 -11.20
N ALA A 365 16.06 0.20 -11.91
CA ALA A 365 15.69 0.46 -13.30
C ALA A 365 15.03 1.84 -13.44
N ALA A 366 14.05 2.16 -12.58
CA ALA A 366 13.39 3.45 -12.57
C ALA A 366 14.35 4.61 -12.29
N SER A 367 15.26 4.46 -11.32
CA SER A 367 16.28 5.46 -10.99
C SER A 367 17.22 5.73 -12.16
N PHE A 368 17.68 4.68 -12.84
CA PHE A 368 18.54 4.81 -14.02
C PHE A 368 17.82 5.51 -15.17
N LEU A 369 16.60 5.06 -15.51
CA LEU A 369 15.79 5.67 -16.57
C LEU A 369 15.45 7.12 -16.27
N ALA A 370 15.20 7.49 -15.00
CA ALA A 370 14.95 8.88 -14.62
C ALA A 370 16.17 9.79 -14.85
N ARG A 371 17.39 9.29 -14.64
CA ARG A 371 18.62 10.07 -14.95
C ARG A 371 18.73 10.34 -16.45
N LEU A 372 18.48 9.33 -17.28
CA LEU A 372 18.50 9.46 -18.74
C LEU A 372 17.40 10.42 -19.21
N PHE A 373 16.18 10.25 -18.72
CA PHE A 373 15.07 11.15 -19.01
C PHE A 373 15.39 12.60 -18.64
N ASN A 374 15.94 12.86 -17.45
CA ASN A 374 16.34 14.21 -17.05
C ASN A 374 17.39 14.83 -17.97
N HIS A 375 18.29 14.01 -18.51
CA HIS A 375 19.34 14.46 -19.43
C HIS A 375 18.76 14.80 -20.82
N GLU A 376 17.87 13.95 -21.32
CA GLU A 376 17.28 14.06 -22.66
C GLU A 376 16.13 15.08 -22.70
N ALA A 377 15.13 14.91 -21.85
CA ALA A 377 13.92 15.72 -21.81
C ALA A 377 14.13 17.10 -21.19
N LYS A 378 15.17 17.25 -20.34
CA LYS A 378 15.47 18.47 -19.58
C LYS A 378 14.21 19.12 -18.99
N PRO A 379 13.36 18.35 -18.27
CA PRO A 379 12.07 18.83 -17.83
C PRO A 379 12.25 19.98 -16.82
N ARG A 380 11.22 20.83 -16.70
CA ARG A 380 11.20 21.92 -15.71
C ARG A 380 11.40 21.39 -14.29
N HIS A 381 10.77 20.26 -13.97
CA HIS A 381 10.94 19.55 -12.71
C HIS A 381 11.67 18.24 -12.97
N LYS A 382 12.86 18.07 -12.40
CA LYS A 382 13.62 16.83 -12.53
C LYS A 382 12.96 15.71 -11.72
N ILE A 383 13.04 14.48 -12.20
CA ILE A 383 12.62 13.29 -11.47
C ILE A 383 13.86 12.55 -10.95
N CYS A 384 13.90 12.21 -9.68
CA CYS A 384 14.84 11.22 -9.17
C CYS A 384 14.14 10.20 -8.29
N PHE A 385 14.70 9.01 -8.17
CA PHE A 385 14.24 8.00 -7.24
C PHE A 385 15.22 7.87 -6.08
N LEU A 386 14.72 7.61 -4.88
CA LEU A 386 15.55 7.21 -3.75
C LEU A 386 16.37 5.96 -4.14
N HIS A 387 17.62 5.92 -3.70
CA HIS A 387 18.47 4.76 -3.95
C HIS A 387 17.97 3.58 -3.11
N ALA A 388 17.55 2.50 -3.78
CA ALA A 388 17.06 1.29 -3.15
C ALA A 388 18.20 0.33 -2.84
N LYS A 389 18.20 -0.20 -1.62
CA LYS A 389 19.09 -1.27 -1.19
C LYS A 389 18.28 -2.39 -0.54
N VAL A 390 18.86 -3.57 -0.40
CA VAL A 390 18.34 -4.65 0.43
C VAL A 390 19.29 -4.88 1.58
N VAL A 391 18.80 -4.81 2.82
CA VAL A 391 19.58 -5.19 4.00
C VAL A 391 19.15 -6.59 4.43
N ARG A 392 20.13 -7.45 4.70
CA ARG A 392 19.93 -8.72 5.41
C ARG A 392 20.62 -8.68 6.78
N VAL A 393 19.89 -9.04 7.82
CA VAL A 393 20.38 -9.10 9.21
C VAL A 393 20.37 -10.56 9.65
N PRO A 394 21.51 -11.14 10.06
CA PRO A 394 21.57 -12.51 10.56
C PRO A 394 20.66 -12.69 11.80
N THR A 395 20.01 -13.84 11.90
CA THR A 395 19.25 -14.23 13.08
C THR A 395 20.06 -15.16 13.99
N THR A 396 19.49 -15.56 15.13
CA THR A 396 20.09 -16.58 16.01
C THR A 396 20.14 -17.97 15.39
N ILE A 397 19.38 -18.20 14.31
CA ILE A 397 19.36 -19.45 13.56
C ILE A 397 20.42 -19.35 12.45
N ALA A 398 21.29 -20.35 12.36
CA ALA A 398 22.31 -20.44 11.31
C ALA A 398 21.69 -20.34 9.91
N ASP A 399 22.36 -19.63 9.00
CA ASP A 399 21.92 -19.38 7.62
C ASP A 399 20.49 -18.81 7.49
N SER A 400 20.02 -18.07 8.51
CA SER A 400 18.72 -17.42 8.52
C SER A 400 18.87 -15.92 8.73
N TYR A 401 18.15 -15.16 7.92
CA TYR A 401 18.24 -13.70 7.85
C TYR A 401 16.85 -13.06 7.88
N VAL A 402 16.77 -11.88 8.48
CA VAL A 402 15.66 -10.94 8.25
C VAL A 402 16.07 -9.99 7.14
N TYR A 403 15.17 -9.76 6.18
CA TYR A 403 15.41 -8.88 5.05
C TYR A 403 14.58 -7.61 5.15
N TYR A 404 15.15 -6.50 4.68
CA TYR A 404 14.46 -5.23 4.55
C TYR A 404 14.78 -4.59 3.21
N GLY A 405 13.78 -4.00 2.55
CA GLY A 405 14.02 -2.90 1.63
C GLY A 405 14.53 -1.71 2.41
N TRP A 406 15.55 -1.03 1.91
CA TRP A 406 16.30 -0.05 2.68
C TRP A 406 16.53 1.22 1.87
N GLU A 407 15.95 2.32 2.34
CA GLU A 407 15.95 3.60 1.64
C GLU A 407 16.12 4.75 2.63
N LYS A 408 16.54 5.92 2.13
CA LYS A 408 16.65 7.11 2.96
C LYS A 408 15.26 7.57 3.42
N HIS A 409 15.14 8.01 4.66
CA HIS A 409 13.91 8.65 5.13
C HIS A 409 13.75 10.01 4.44
N PHE A 410 12.53 10.33 3.97
CA PHE A 410 12.27 11.66 3.40
C PHE A 410 12.62 12.74 4.44
N GLU A 411 13.44 13.71 4.05
CA GLU A 411 13.80 14.81 4.95
C GLU A 411 12.56 15.67 5.20
N SER A 412 12.03 15.64 6.42
CA SER A 412 11.09 16.66 6.87
C SER A 412 11.86 17.97 6.94
N ALA A 413 11.73 18.80 5.90
CA ALA A 413 12.42 20.06 5.79
C ALA A 413 12.01 21.00 6.94
N THR A 414 12.71 20.94 8.08
CA THR A 414 12.86 21.97 9.13
C THR A 414 11.63 22.78 9.57
N SER A 415 10.43 22.33 9.25
CA SER A 415 9.16 22.99 9.48
C SER A 415 8.20 21.91 9.94
N SER A 416 7.39 22.25 10.93
CA SER A 416 6.40 21.44 11.64
C SER A 416 5.23 20.96 10.74
N THR A 417 5.45 20.80 9.44
CA THR A 417 4.47 20.42 8.42
C THR A 417 5.08 19.33 7.55
N ILE A 418 4.65 18.08 7.78
CA ILE A 418 5.00 16.94 6.93
C ILE A 418 4.43 17.21 5.54
N THR A 419 5.27 17.30 4.51
CA THR A 419 4.76 17.34 3.13
C THR A 419 4.15 15.97 2.83
N PRO A 420 2.87 15.89 2.42
CA PRO A 420 2.25 14.61 2.10
C PRO A 420 2.97 13.95 0.91
N LEU A 421 3.03 12.61 0.94
CA LEU A 421 3.46 11.83 -0.21
C LEU A 421 2.42 11.96 -1.32
N LEU A 422 2.88 12.39 -2.49
CA LEU A 422 2.08 12.56 -3.70
C LEU A 422 2.01 11.23 -4.45
N LYS A 423 0.84 10.92 -4.99
CA LYS A 423 0.61 9.82 -5.95
C LYS A 423 0.31 10.44 -7.32
N LEU A 424 1.29 10.44 -8.22
CA LEU A 424 1.17 11.09 -9.54
C LEU A 424 0.57 10.13 -10.57
N THR A 425 1.00 8.87 -10.54
CA THR A 425 0.42 7.80 -11.36
C THR A 425 0.26 6.52 -10.54
N ASN A 426 -0.52 5.55 -11.05
CA ASN A 426 -0.55 4.18 -10.50
C ASN A 426 -0.12 3.13 -11.54
N ASN A 427 -0.14 1.86 -11.16
CA ASN A 427 0.19 0.72 -12.03
C ASN A 427 -0.98 0.18 -12.87
N LEU A 428 -2.08 0.92 -12.99
CA LEU A 428 -3.27 0.51 -13.74
C LEU A 428 -3.92 1.71 -14.45
N GLY A 429 -3.12 2.68 -14.92
CA GLY A 429 -3.59 3.82 -15.76
C GLY A 429 -4.18 5.02 -15.01
N TYR A 430 -3.81 5.25 -13.74
CA TYR A 430 -4.26 6.43 -12.99
C TYR A 430 -3.24 7.51 -13.25
N VAL A 431 -3.74 8.71 -13.47
CA VAL A 431 -2.96 9.93 -13.56
C VAL A 431 -3.69 10.94 -12.69
N CYS A 432 -2.95 11.59 -11.79
CA CYS A 432 -3.50 12.60 -10.90
C CYS A 432 -4.09 13.77 -11.71
N ASP A 433 -5.31 14.18 -11.37
CA ASP A 433 -6.09 15.22 -12.05
C ASP A 433 -6.13 16.55 -11.28
N ASP A 434 -5.35 16.67 -10.20
CA ASP A 434 -5.17 17.92 -9.46
C ASP A 434 -4.44 18.96 -10.32
N GLU A 435 -5.18 19.99 -10.74
CA GLU A 435 -4.66 21.09 -11.57
C GLU A 435 -3.47 21.81 -10.92
N SER A 436 -3.38 21.85 -9.58
CA SER A 436 -2.25 22.46 -8.86
C SER A 436 -0.94 21.65 -9.01
N MET A 437 -1.04 20.40 -9.43
CA MET A 437 0.07 19.47 -9.67
C MET A 437 0.27 19.17 -11.16
N ALA A 438 -0.47 19.81 -12.05
CA ALA A 438 -0.41 19.55 -13.49
C ALA A 438 1.03 19.60 -14.05
N ASP A 439 1.85 20.53 -13.56
CA ASP A 439 3.24 20.70 -13.99
C ASP A 439 4.17 19.51 -13.64
N VAL A 440 3.91 18.82 -12.54
CA VAL A 440 4.67 17.63 -12.11
C VAL A 440 4.02 16.33 -12.61
N VAL A 441 2.70 16.31 -12.77
CA VAL A 441 1.95 15.21 -13.40
C VAL A 441 2.35 15.06 -14.86
N ASP A 442 2.49 16.16 -15.60
CA ASP A 442 2.93 16.13 -16.99
C ASP A 442 4.32 15.49 -17.13
N VAL A 443 5.24 15.83 -16.24
CA VAL A 443 6.59 15.23 -16.23
C VAL A 443 6.50 13.74 -15.91
N ALA A 444 5.66 13.33 -14.96
CA ALA A 444 5.48 11.94 -14.56
C ALA A 444 4.85 11.07 -15.67
N ALA A 445 3.80 11.57 -16.32
CA ALA A 445 3.16 10.91 -17.46
C ALA A 445 4.13 10.80 -18.66
N ALA A 446 4.84 11.88 -18.98
CA ALA A 446 5.84 11.88 -20.05
C ALA A 446 7.01 10.94 -19.74
N PHE A 447 7.45 10.85 -18.49
CA PHE A 447 8.47 9.90 -18.07
C PHE A 447 8.01 8.45 -18.27
N SER A 448 6.79 8.12 -17.85
CA SER A 448 6.21 6.78 -18.03
C SER A 448 6.18 6.39 -19.52
N HIS A 449 5.66 7.27 -20.38
CA HIS A 449 5.63 7.07 -21.83
C HIS A 449 7.04 6.95 -22.43
N TRP A 450 7.96 7.84 -22.05
CA TRP A 450 9.34 7.81 -22.53
C TRP A 450 10.05 6.52 -22.13
N THR A 451 9.81 5.96 -20.94
CA THR A 451 10.40 4.68 -20.54
C THR A 451 9.95 3.53 -21.44
N TRP A 452 8.68 3.52 -21.87
CA TRP A 452 8.17 2.58 -22.88
C TRP A 452 8.85 2.78 -24.23
N HIS A 453 8.98 4.03 -24.67
CA HIS A 453 9.63 4.36 -25.93
C HIS A 453 11.10 3.92 -25.97
N VAL A 454 11.91 4.35 -24.99
CA VAL A 454 13.37 4.11 -24.98
C VAL A 454 13.71 2.62 -24.82
N THR A 455 12.84 1.86 -24.15
CA THR A 455 12.99 0.41 -23.98
C THR A 455 12.36 -0.39 -25.12
N LYS A 456 11.91 0.28 -26.19
CA LYS A 456 11.28 -0.32 -27.39
C LYS A 456 10.07 -1.19 -27.03
N GLY A 457 9.25 -0.69 -26.11
CA GLY A 457 8.02 -1.33 -25.65
C GLY A 457 8.22 -2.52 -24.71
N LYS A 458 9.45 -2.77 -24.24
CA LYS A 458 9.73 -3.91 -23.35
C LYS A 458 9.43 -3.63 -21.88
N LEU A 459 9.58 -2.38 -21.45
CA LEU A 459 9.37 -1.96 -20.06
C LEU A 459 8.59 -0.64 -19.99
N MET A 460 7.82 -0.42 -18.94
CA MET A 460 7.22 0.87 -18.63
C MET A 460 7.26 1.12 -17.13
N VAL A 461 7.89 2.21 -16.71
CA VAL A 461 7.90 2.64 -15.30
C VAL A 461 6.60 3.38 -15.01
N VAL A 462 5.90 2.96 -13.95
CA VAL A 462 4.62 3.49 -13.50
C VAL A 462 4.59 3.55 -11.97
N ASP A 463 3.43 3.84 -11.38
CA ASP A 463 3.25 4.00 -9.93
C ASP A 463 4.16 5.09 -9.33
N LEU A 464 4.20 6.24 -9.99
CA LEU A 464 5.09 7.34 -9.64
C LEU A 464 4.55 8.08 -8.42
N GLN A 465 5.25 7.91 -7.29
CA GLN A 465 4.87 8.48 -5.99
C GLN A 465 6.08 8.98 -5.21
N GLY A 466 5.90 10.01 -4.38
CA GLY A 466 7.00 10.60 -3.61
C GLY A 466 6.73 12.02 -3.13
N GLN A 467 7.77 12.83 -3.00
CA GLN A 467 7.68 14.19 -2.48
C GLN A 467 8.10 15.22 -3.53
N ARG A 468 7.32 16.29 -3.65
CA ARG A 468 7.72 17.49 -4.39
C ARG A 468 8.69 18.32 -3.56
N THR A 469 9.83 18.66 -4.14
CA THR A 469 10.86 19.50 -3.55
C THR A 469 11.07 20.76 -4.40
N SER A 470 11.82 21.73 -3.88
CA SER A 470 12.21 22.92 -4.64
C SER A 470 13.04 22.62 -5.90
N LYS A 471 13.64 21.42 -5.99
CA LYS A 471 14.51 21.01 -7.10
C LYS A 471 13.85 20.03 -8.08
N GLY A 472 12.63 19.56 -7.79
CA GLY A 472 11.93 18.54 -8.58
C GLY A 472 11.24 17.50 -7.70
N LEU A 473 10.98 16.32 -8.29
CA LEU A 473 10.32 15.19 -7.66
C LEU A 473 11.36 14.19 -7.12
N VAL A 474 11.22 13.84 -5.84
CA VAL A 474 11.96 12.72 -5.23
C VAL A 474 10.97 11.58 -5.02
N LEU A 475 11.10 10.52 -5.83
CA LEU A 475 10.17 9.41 -5.92
C LEU A 475 10.70 8.14 -5.22
N THR A 476 9.80 7.22 -4.90
CA THR A 476 10.10 5.93 -4.29
C THR A 476 9.04 4.91 -4.73
N ASP A 477 9.35 3.62 -4.57
CA ASP A 477 8.41 2.52 -4.77
C ASP A 477 7.68 2.53 -6.12
N PRO A 478 8.40 2.67 -7.26
CA PRO A 478 7.77 2.51 -8.56
C PRO A 478 7.33 1.07 -8.79
N ALA A 479 6.43 0.90 -9.76
CA ALA A 479 6.20 -0.37 -10.43
C ALA A 479 6.78 -0.31 -11.85
N VAL A 480 7.16 -1.48 -12.38
CA VAL A 480 7.61 -1.62 -13.77
C VAL A 480 6.76 -2.69 -14.41
N HIS A 481 6.01 -2.30 -15.45
CA HIS A 481 5.42 -3.26 -16.37
C HIS A 481 6.50 -3.77 -17.30
N CYS A 482 6.56 -5.08 -17.49
CA CYS A 482 7.56 -5.75 -18.32
C CYS A 482 6.90 -6.86 -19.13
N VAL A 483 7.32 -7.03 -20.38
CA VAL A 483 6.86 -8.13 -21.24
C VAL A 483 7.16 -9.51 -20.65
N ASP A 484 8.21 -9.60 -19.82
CA ASP A 484 8.48 -10.74 -18.95
C ASP A 484 7.79 -10.53 -17.60
N LEU A 485 6.75 -11.32 -17.33
CA LEU A 485 5.94 -11.26 -16.10
C LEU A 485 6.65 -11.84 -14.88
N GLU A 486 7.71 -12.62 -15.06
CA GLU A 486 8.48 -13.19 -13.94
C GLU A 486 9.49 -12.18 -13.38
N ARG A 487 9.85 -11.15 -14.16
CA ARG A 487 10.72 -10.06 -13.75
C ARG A 487 9.99 -8.98 -12.97
N PHE A 488 10.76 -8.25 -12.15
CA PHE A 488 10.23 -7.29 -11.17
C PHE A 488 9.24 -7.96 -10.21
N ASN A 489 8.40 -7.18 -9.52
CA ASN A 489 7.44 -7.72 -8.56
C ASN A 489 6.18 -8.22 -9.29
N SER A 490 5.89 -9.51 -9.24
CA SER A 490 4.76 -10.15 -9.94
C SER A 490 3.39 -9.64 -9.48
N GLY A 491 3.28 -9.09 -8.27
CA GLY A 491 2.05 -8.45 -7.79
C GLY A 491 1.74 -7.10 -8.44
N THR A 492 2.77 -6.42 -8.97
CA THR A 492 2.62 -5.06 -9.54
C THR A 492 2.99 -4.98 -11.03
N ASN A 493 3.73 -5.95 -11.55
CA ASN A 493 4.02 -6.10 -12.98
C ASN A 493 2.83 -6.73 -13.71
N LEU A 494 1.96 -5.88 -14.28
CA LEU A 494 0.80 -6.30 -15.08
C LEU A 494 1.14 -6.51 -16.58
N GLY A 495 2.43 -6.49 -16.94
CA GLY A 495 2.91 -6.63 -18.31
C GLY A 495 2.23 -5.71 -19.31
N VAL A 496 1.99 -6.23 -20.52
CA VAL A 496 1.37 -5.48 -21.63
C VAL A 496 0.01 -4.91 -21.24
N ARG A 497 -0.80 -5.64 -20.46
CA ARG A 497 -2.10 -5.14 -19.98
C ARG A 497 -1.96 -3.84 -19.16
N GLY A 498 -0.93 -3.75 -18.31
CA GLY A 498 -0.66 -2.53 -17.55
C GLY A 498 -0.21 -1.39 -18.44
N MET A 499 0.64 -1.67 -19.43
CA MET A 499 1.07 -0.68 -20.43
C MET A 499 -0.12 -0.14 -21.24
N ASP A 500 -1.00 -1.03 -21.71
CA ASP A 500 -2.22 -0.66 -22.44
C ASP A 500 -3.14 0.20 -21.57
N ALA A 501 -3.32 -0.15 -20.29
CA ALA A 501 -4.12 0.63 -19.35
C ALA A 501 -3.58 2.04 -19.16
N PHE A 502 -2.25 2.22 -19.12
CA PHE A 502 -1.63 3.54 -19.14
C PHE A 502 -2.01 4.30 -20.42
N PHE A 503 -1.78 3.69 -21.60
CA PHE A 503 -2.04 4.35 -22.89
C PHE A 503 -3.51 4.65 -23.18
N GLN A 504 -4.46 3.91 -22.63
CA GLN A 504 -5.89 4.21 -22.74
C GLN A 504 -6.26 5.57 -22.13
N SER A 505 -5.54 5.97 -21.08
CA SER A 505 -5.77 7.23 -20.36
C SER A 505 -4.77 8.34 -20.74
N HIS A 506 -3.64 7.99 -21.34
CA HIS A 506 -2.53 8.91 -21.59
C HIS A 506 -2.78 9.80 -22.80
N GLN A 507 -2.55 11.10 -22.62
CA GLN A 507 -2.49 12.06 -23.71
C GLN A 507 -1.09 12.67 -23.77
N CYS A 508 -0.48 12.66 -24.96
CA CYS A 508 0.85 13.22 -25.14
C CYS A 508 0.86 14.71 -24.84
N ASN A 509 1.66 15.11 -23.84
CA ASN A 509 1.86 16.50 -23.48
C ASN A 509 3.09 17.11 -24.20
N THR A 510 3.41 18.35 -23.85
CA THR A 510 4.51 19.11 -24.48
C THR A 510 5.87 18.41 -24.39
N ILE A 511 6.13 17.68 -23.29
CA ILE A 511 7.39 16.96 -23.08
C ILE A 511 7.44 15.73 -24.00
N CYS A 512 6.34 14.97 -24.09
CA CYS A 512 6.22 13.83 -25.01
C CYS A 512 6.48 14.27 -26.46
N ASN A 513 5.81 15.35 -26.88
CA ASN A 513 5.93 15.89 -28.23
C ASN A 513 7.34 16.41 -28.54
N ALA A 514 7.99 17.07 -27.57
CA ALA A 514 9.36 17.55 -27.72
C ALA A 514 10.38 16.41 -27.85
N LEU A 515 10.15 15.30 -27.14
CA LEU A 515 10.96 14.08 -27.22
C LEU A 515 10.66 13.23 -28.46
N GLN A 516 9.57 13.53 -29.19
CA GLN A 516 9.11 12.73 -30.33
C GLN A 516 8.93 11.24 -29.98
N VAL A 517 8.46 10.96 -28.75
CA VAL A 517 8.22 9.58 -28.31
C VAL A 517 7.15 8.92 -29.17
N SER A 518 7.38 7.66 -29.54
CA SER A 518 6.45 6.88 -30.35
C SER A 518 5.15 6.60 -29.60
N THR A 519 4.02 6.73 -30.27
CA THR A 519 2.73 6.20 -29.80
C THR A 519 2.65 4.69 -30.10
N PRO A 520 1.98 3.89 -29.25
CA PRO A 520 1.74 2.47 -29.50
C PRO A 520 0.99 2.18 -30.80
#